data_AF-A0A6V7VAB2-F1
#
_entry.id   AF-A0A6V7VAB2-F1
#
_cell.length_a   1.000
_cell.length_b   1.000
_cell.length_c   1.000
_cell.angle_alpha   90.00
_cell.angle_beta   90.00
_cell.angle_gamma   90.00
#
_symmetry.space_group_name_H-M   'P 1'
#
loop_
_entity.id
_entity.type
_entity.pdbx_description
1 polymer ?
#
loop_
_entity_poly.entity_id
_entity_poly.type
_entity_poly.pdbx_seq_one_letter_code
_entity_poly.pdbx_strand_id
1 'polypeptide(L)'
;MGFNKNYYIIIFLIFLLIYKFKMSIKNVDKSRMTGILIWNKCNYKFSQEIGYPDYPLLYPNTSCPFNCIFTHDREYEMNASTILFFIHGFCPMDEWPQNRGVDQNYMMYTVECPTETLRYYNRKLLTDKFFNSSATYRIDSSVFMPYDALTRITPTTPKEYIWDQKEVNFETGLKDQ
;
A
#
# COMPACT_ATOMS: atom_id res chain seq x y z
N MET A 1 62.42 -20.46 12.44
CA MET A 1 61.19 -19.75 12.05
C MET A 1 60.10 -20.05 13.08
N GLY A 2 59.95 -19.20 14.10
CA GLY A 2 58.88 -19.35 15.09
C GLY A 2 57.82 -18.29 14.84
N PHE A 3 56.70 -18.66 14.20
CA PHE A 3 55.57 -17.76 14.06
C PHE A 3 54.93 -17.53 15.43
N ASN A 4 54.85 -16.26 15.82
CA ASN A 4 54.48 -15.83 17.17
C ASN A 4 52.97 -16.06 17.40
N LYS A 5 52.62 -17.01 18.28
CA LYS A 5 51.22 -17.37 18.62
C LYS A 5 50.36 -16.15 18.99
N ASN A 6 50.97 -15.10 19.52
CA ASN A 6 50.29 -13.87 19.89
C ASN A 6 49.66 -13.13 18.69
N TYR A 7 50.22 -13.28 17.48
CA TYR A 7 49.70 -12.63 16.27
C TYR A 7 48.33 -13.19 15.86
N TYR A 8 48.14 -14.52 15.94
CA TYR A 8 46.87 -15.16 15.60
C TYR A 8 45.77 -14.83 16.61
N ILE A 9 46.12 -14.69 17.89
CA ILE A 9 45.18 -14.29 18.95
C ILE A 9 44.68 -12.86 18.70
N ILE A 10 45.56 -11.95 18.31
CA ILE A 10 45.20 -10.55 18.01
C ILE A 10 44.25 -10.49 16.80
N ILE A 11 44.55 -11.21 15.72
CA ILE A 11 43.67 -11.25 14.53
C ILE A 11 42.29 -11.80 14.88
N PHE A 12 42.22 -12.88 15.68
CA PHE A 12 40.96 -13.47 16.09
C PHE A 12 40.11 -12.52 16.95
N LEU A 13 40.75 -11.79 17.88
CA LEU A 13 40.08 -10.78 18.70
C LEU A 13 39.57 -9.60 17.88
N ILE A 14 40.34 -9.12 16.89
CA ILE A 14 39.89 -8.09 15.94
C ILE A 14 38.68 -8.57 15.15
N PHE A 15 38.69 -9.82 14.66
CA PHE A 15 37.55 -10.41 13.97
C PHE A 15 36.30 -10.49 14.85
N LEU A 16 36.44 -10.90 16.11
CA LEU A 16 35.35 -10.92 17.08
C LEU A 16 34.82 -9.52 17.39
N LEU A 17 35.70 -8.52 17.50
CA LEU A 17 35.32 -7.12 17.69
C LEU A 17 34.56 -6.57 16.50
N ILE A 18 35.04 -6.80 15.27
CA ILE A 18 34.35 -6.40 14.03
C ILE A 18 33.00 -7.12 13.94
N TYR A 19 32.94 -8.41 14.26
CA TYR A 19 31.69 -9.18 14.26
C TYR A 19 30.68 -8.65 15.29
N LYS A 20 31.12 -8.41 16.53
CA LYS A 20 30.29 -7.81 17.59
C LYS A 20 29.85 -6.40 17.24
N PHE A 21 30.72 -5.59 16.65
CA PHE A 21 30.39 -4.23 16.19
C PHE A 21 29.36 -4.26 15.06
N LYS A 22 29.52 -5.16 14.09
CA LYS A 22 28.54 -5.37 13.00
C LYS A 22 27.20 -5.90 13.50
N MET A 23 27.20 -6.74 14.54
CA MET A 23 25.99 -7.19 15.25
C MET A 23 25.36 -6.06 16.06
N SER A 24 26.15 -5.20 16.71
CA SER A 24 25.67 -4.04 17.47
C SER A 24 25.08 -2.95 16.56
N ILE A 25 25.61 -2.75 15.35
CA ILE A 25 25.04 -1.84 14.35
C ILE A 25 23.72 -2.40 13.77
N LYS A 26 23.49 -3.72 13.81
CA LYS A 26 22.16 -4.28 13.49
C LYS A 26 21.12 -4.04 14.60
N ASN A 27 21.55 -3.58 15.78
CA ASN A 27 20.68 -3.13 16.87
C ASN A 27 20.57 -1.59 16.91
N VAL A 28 20.56 -0.94 15.73
CA VAL A 28 19.99 0.40 15.63
C VAL A 28 18.53 0.28 16.07
N ASP A 29 18.19 1.06 17.09
CA ASP A 29 16.89 1.18 17.71
C ASP A 29 15.78 1.12 16.64
N LYS A 30 15.08 -0.02 16.56
CA LYS A 30 13.80 -0.14 15.85
C LYS A 30 12.77 0.64 16.66
N SER A 31 12.95 1.96 16.80
CA SER A 31 11.82 2.85 17.08
C SER A 31 10.80 2.51 16.00
N ARG A 32 9.61 2.03 16.39
CA ARG A 32 8.57 1.53 15.49
C ARG A 32 8.36 2.52 14.35
N MET A 33 9.02 2.28 13.23
CA MET A 33 8.76 2.97 11.99
C MET A 33 7.32 2.60 11.64
N THR A 34 6.42 3.57 11.54
CA THR A 34 5.06 3.35 11.04
C THR A 34 5.13 3.13 9.53
N GLY A 35 5.73 2.00 9.15
CA GLY A 35 5.86 1.56 7.78
C GLY A 35 4.53 0.97 7.32
N ILE A 36 4.10 1.41 6.13
CA ILE A 36 2.99 0.84 5.38
C ILE A 36 3.61 0.08 4.21
N LEU A 37 3.49 -1.24 4.25
CA LEU A 37 3.92 -2.10 3.15
C LEU A 37 2.77 -2.28 2.17
N ILE A 38 2.94 -1.81 0.94
CA ILE A 38 2.00 -2.04 -0.13
C ILE A 38 2.30 -3.40 -0.75
N TRP A 39 1.43 -4.37 -0.51
CA TRP A 39 1.70 -5.77 -0.76
C TRP A 39 1.81 -6.11 -2.25
N ASN A 40 0.88 -5.61 -3.04
CA ASN A 40 0.77 -5.92 -4.46
C ASN A 40 1.03 -4.68 -5.32
N LYS A 41 1.65 -4.88 -6.48
CA LYS A 41 1.96 -3.82 -7.43
C LYS A 41 0.82 -3.69 -8.44
N CYS A 42 0.42 -2.45 -8.69
CA CYS A 42 -0.59 -2.13 -9.69
C CYS A 42 0.08 -1.75 -11.01
N ASN A 43 -0.38 -2.36 -12.09
CA ASN A 43 0.02 -2.01 -13.45
C ASN A 43 -0.82 -0.82 -13.92
N TYR A 44 -0.56 0.37 -13.36
CA TYR A 44 -1.23 1.59 -13.80
C TYR A 44 -0.79 1.95 -15.23
N LYS A 45 -1.77 2.13 -16.13
CA LYS A 45 -1.54 2.95 -17.32
C LYS A 45 -1.64 4.41 -16.89
N PHE A 46 -0.66 5.21 -17.28
CA PHE A 46 -0.55 6.65 -16.99
C PHE A 46 -1.63 7.51 -17.69
N SER A 47 -2.87 7.03 -17.85
CA SER A 47 -3.95 7.85 -18.38
C SER A 47 -4.59 8.61 -17.21
N GLN A 48 -4.12 9.84 -17.00
CA GLN A 48 -4.68 10.83 -16.07
C GLN A 48 -6.00 11.39 -16.61
N GLU A 49 -6.97 10.52 -16.86
CA GLU A 49 -8.30 10.98 -17.26
C GLU A 49 -9.05 11.49 -16.02
N ILE A 50 -9.58 12.71 -16.13
CA ILE A 50 -10.33 13.39 -15.07
C ILE A 50 -11.53 12.51 -14.71
N GLY A 51 -11.69 12.15 -13.44
CA GLY A 51 -12.83 11.36 -12.96
C GLY A 51 -12.63 9.84 -13.00
N TYR A 52 -11.42 9.34 -13.25
CA TYR A 52 -11.10 8.00 -12.74
C TYR A 52 -10.80 8.13 -11.24
N PRO A 53 -11.24 7.20 -10.38
CA PRO A 53 -10.78 7.15 -9.00
C PRO A 53 -9.28 6.88 -9.03
N ASP A 54 -8.50 7.95 -9.06
CA ASP A 54 -7.07 7.90 -8.84
C ASP A 54 -6.93 7.37 -7.43
N TYR A 55 -6.57 6.08 -7.35
CA TYR A 55 -5.93 5.55 -6.17
C TYR A 55 -4.93 6.62 -5.71
N PRO A 56 -5.05 7.16 -4.48
CA PRO A 56 -4.15 8.17 -4.00
C PRO A 56 -2.78 7.59 -4.24
N LEU A 57 -1.96 8.35 -4.95
CA LEU A 57 -0.67 7.91 -5.42
C LEU A 57 0.20 7.67 -4.18
N LEU A 58 0.10 6.49 -3.58
CA LEU A 58 0.84 6.09 -2.39
C LEU A 58 2.26 5.72 -2.81
N TYR A 59 3.00 6.70 -3.29
CA TYR A 59 4.42 6.56 -3.53
C TYR A 59 5.20 6.75 -2.23
N PRO A 60 6.41 6.18 -2.13
CA PRO A 60 7.31 6.40 -0.99
C PRO A 60 7.57 7.86 -0.60
N ASN A 61 7.27 8.83 -1.48
CA ASN A 61 7.49 10.28 -1.27
C ASN A 61 6.19 11.11 -1.13
N THR A 62 5.04 10.48 -0.91
CA THR A 62 3.77 11.20 -0.72
C THR A 62 3.80 11.98 0.59
N SER A 63 3.41 13.27 0.57
CA SER A 63 3.35 14.09 1.79
C SER A 63 2.27 13.55 2.74
N CYS A 64 2.70 12.79 3.75
CA CYS A 64 1.85 12.33 4.83
C CYS A 64 1.92 13.34 5.98
N PRO A 65 0.79 13.81 6.55
CA PRO A 65 0.81 14.69 7.73
C PRO A 65 1.36 13.99 8.98
N PHE A 66 1.59 12.68 8.91
CA PHE A 66 2.26 11.85 9.91
C PHE A 66 3.58 11.30 9.33
N ASN A 67 4.50 10.83 10.17
CA ASN A 67 5.73 10.16 9.71
C ASN A 67 5.40 8.78 9.12
N CYS A 68 4.96 8.74 7.87
CA CYS A 68 4.56 7.54 7.14
C CYS A 68 5.65 7.17 6.14
N ILE A 69 6.03 5.90 6.10
CA ILE A 69 6.94 5.38 5.08
C ILE A 69 6.18 4.31 4.30
N PHE A 70 6.03 4.53 3.00
CA PHE A 70 5.44 3.55 2.08
C PHE A 70 6.55 2.77 1.39
N THR A 71 6.39 1.46 1.28
CA THR A 71 7.32 0.60 0.53
C THR A 71 6.57 -0.53 -0.16
N HIS A 72 7.11 -1.02 -1.27
CA HIS A 72 6.70 -2.29 -1.90
C HIS A 72 7.69 -3.43 -1.58
N ASP A 73 8.72 -3.15 -0.78
CA ASP A 73 9.74 -4.11 -0.43
C ASP A 73 9.21 -5.07 0.65
N ARG A 74 8.93 -6.31 0.24
CA ARG A 74 8.37 -7.35 1.10
C ARG A 74 9.34 -7.81 2.19
N GLU A 75 10.63 -7.47 2.13
CA GLU A 75 11.57 -7.71 3.24
C GLU A 75 11.13 -6.99 4.53
N TYR A 76 10.31 -5.95 4.42
CA TYR A 76 9.74 -5.22 5.55
C TYR A 76 8.44 -5.84 6.08
N GLU A 77 7.99 -6.99 5.59
CA GLU A 77 6.75 -7.65 6.02
C GLU A 77 6.63 -7.68 7.55
N MET A 78 7.59 -8.26 8.27
CA MET A 78 7.54 -8.37 9.74
C MET A 78 7.67 -7.04 10.48
N ASN A 79 8.16 -5.98 9.83
CA ASN A 79 8.40 -4.67 10.44
C ASN A 79 7.27 -3.68 10.13
N ALA A 80 6.46 -3.95 9.11
CA ALA A 80 5.38 -3.08 8.70
C ALA A 80 4.27 -3.08 9.74
N SER A 81 3.81 -1.89 10.11
CA SER A 81 2.66 -1.72 11.02
C SER A 81 1.33 -2.03 10.31
N THR A 82 1.24 -1.67 9.04
CA THR A 82 0.11 -1.95 8.17
C THR A 82 0.64 -2.57 6.89
N ILE A 83 -0.04 -3.62 6.43
CA ILE A 83 0.16 -4.17 5.09
C ILE A 83 -1.12 -3.92 4.30
N LEU A 84 -0.98 -3.16 3.22
CA LEU A 84 -2.06 -2.65 2.40
C LEU A 84 -2.20 -3.50 1.14
N PHE A 85 -3.43 -3.94 0.86
CA PHE A 85 -3.75 -4.76 -0.31
C PHE A 85 -4.68 -4.00 -1.24
N PHE A 86 -4.20 -3.69 -2.44
CA PHE A 86 -5.04 -3.14 -3.49
C PHE A 86 -5.85 -4.27 -4.11
N ILE A 87 -7.15 -4.32 -3.84
CA ILE A 87 -8.04 -5.34 -4.39
C ILE A 87 -8.61 -4.79 -5.70
N HIS A 88 -7.87 -4.99 -6.79
CA HIS A 88 -8.24 -4.51 -8.12
C HIS A 88 -7.71 -5.42 -9.24
N GLY A 89 -8.42 -5.46 -10.38
CA GLY A 89 -8.02 -6.30 -11.51
C GLY A 89 -6.65 -5.99 -12.13
N PHE A 90 -6.19 -4.74 -12.01
CA PHE A 90 -4.85 -4.34 -12.48
C PHE A 90 -3.76 -4.45 -11.41
N CYS A 91 -4.08 -4.92 -10.21
CA CYS A 91 -3.16 -5.06 -9.09
C CYS A 91 -3.01 -6.53 -8.68
N PRO A 92 -2.49 -7.41 -9.55
CA PRO A 92 -2.44 -8.84 -9.26
C PRO A 92 -1.59 -9.12 -8.01
N MET A 93 -1.98 -10.17 -7.29
CA MET A 93 -1.22 -10.70 -6.17
C MET A 93 -0.56 -12.01 -6.60
N ASP A 94 0.76 -11.98 -6.68
CA ASP A 94 1.62 -13.10 -7.05
C ASP A 94 1.88 -14.06 -5.88
N GLU A 95 1.99 -13.54 -4.67
CA GLU A 95 2.17 -14.34 -3.46
C GLU A 95 1.43 -13.73 -2.27
N TRP A 96 1.10 -14.57 -1.29
CA TRP A 96 0.50 -14.14 -0.02
C TRP A 96 1.58 -13.81 1.02
N PRO A 97 1.31 -12.93 1.99
CA PRO A 97 2.19 -12.74 3.13
C PRO A 97 2.41 -14.05 3.86
N GLN A 98 3.66 -14.35 4.18
CA GLN A 98 4.06 -15.60 4.82
C GLN A 98 4.13 -15.46 6.35
N ASN A 99 4.22 -14.24 6.86
CA ASN A 99 4.54 -13.93 8.25
C ASN A 99 3.59 -12.86 8.80
N ARG A 100 2.32 -13.23 9.03
CA ARG A 100 1.36 -12.34 9.72
C ARG A 100 1.76 -12.19 11.19
N GLY A 101 2.25 -11.01 11.55
CA GLY A 101 2.42 -10.59 12.94
C GLY A 101 1.08 -10.28 13.60
N VAL A 102 0.98 -10.56 14.90
CA VAL A 102 -0.24 -10.32 15.70
C VAL A 102 -0.61 -8.85 15.82
N ASP A 103 0.39 -7.96 15.76
CA ASP A 103 0.21 -6.51 15.89
C ASP A 103 0.06 -5.82 14.52
N GLN A 104 0.03 -6.57 13.42
CA GLN A 104 -0.07 -5.99 12.08
C GLN A 104 -1.51 -5.75 11.68
N ASN A 105 -1.74 -4.60 11.08
CA ASN A 105 -3.02 -4.29 10.44
C ASN A 105 -3.00 -4.73 8.98
N TYR A 106 -3.79 -5.75 8.63
CA TYR A 106 -4.09 -6.06 7.24
C TYR A 106 -5.26 -5.21 6.74
N MET A 107 -4.97 -4.27 5.85
CA MET A 107 -5.95 -3.34 5.32
C MET A 107 -6.34 -3.72 3.90
N MET A 108 -7.64 -3.96 3.70
CA MET A 108 -8.23 -4.08 2.37
C MET A 108 -8.39 -2.67 1.79
N TYR A 109 -7.87 -2.46 0.59
CA TYR A 109 -8.05 -1.22 -0.15
C TYR A 109 -8.78 -1.51 -1.47
N THR A 110 -9.95 -0.91 -1.69
CA THR A 110 -10.65 -1.02 -2.98
C THR A 110 -11.59 0.14 -3.25
N VAL A 111 -11.66 0.56 -4.51
CA VAL A 111 -12.68 1.47 -5.05
C VAL A 111 -13.77 0.69 -5.79
N GLU A 112 -13.61 -0.62 -5.95
CA GLU A 112 -14.51 -1.47 -6.74
C GLU A 112 -15.68 -1.97 -5.91
N CYS A 113 -16.81 -2.15 -6.58
CA CYS A 113 -17.96 -2.79 -5.97
C CYS A 113 -17.68 -4.27 -5.64
N PRO A 114 -18.44 -4.89 -4.70
CA PRO A 114 -18.21 -6.29 -4.29
C PRO A 114 -18.18 -7.28 -5.46
N THR A 115 -19.01 -7.09 -6.49
CA THR A 115 -19.06 -7.99 -7.65
C THR A 115 -17.79 -7.90 -8.49
N GLU A 116 -17.28 -6.70 -8.76
CA GLU A 116 -16.01 -6.53 -9.48
C GLU A 116 -14.81 -6.98 -8.65
N THR A 117 -14.81 -6.74 -7.34
CA THR A 117 -13.78 -7.27 -6.44
C THR A 117 -13.69 -8.80 -6.53
N LEU A 118 -14.82 -9.51 -6.51
CA LEU A 118 -14.87 -10.98 -6.57
C LEU A 118 -14.49 -11.56 -7.94
N ARG A 119 -14.50 -10.75 -8.99
CA ARG A 119 -14.07 -11.17 -10.33
C ARG A 119 -12.58 -11.46 -10.37
N TYR A 120 -11.79 -10.71 -9.61
CA TYR A 120 -10.32 -10.77 -9.64
C TYR A 120 -9.72 -11.56 -8.48
N TYR A 121 -10.46 -11.70 -7.38
CA TYR A 121 -9.97 -12.38 -6.18
C TYR A 121 -10.94 -13.46 -5.72
N ASN A 122 -10.39 -14.63 -5.40
CA ASN A 122 -11.17 -15.74 -4.91
C ASN A 122 -11.73 -15.42 -3.51
N ARG A 123 -13.03 -15.64 -3.30
CA ARG A 123 -13.70 -15.45 -2.00
C ARG A 123 -13.09 -16.28 -0.87
N LYS A 124 -12.50 -17.43 -1.18
CA LYS A 124 -11.76 -18.25 -0.19
C LYS A 124 -10.51 -17.55 0.32
N LEU A 125 -9.98 -16.60 -0.44
CA LEU A 125 -8.84 -15.76 -0.05
C LEU A 125 -9.31 -14.51 0.71
N LEU A 126 -10.41 -13.90 0.25
CA LEU A 126 -11.08 -12.77 0.91
C LEU A 126 -12.03 -13.24 2.03
N THR A 127 -11.50 -13.95 3.02
CA THR A 127 -12.29 -14.33 4.21
C THR A 127 -12.56 -13.10 5.08
N ASP A 128 -13.63 -13.18 5.88
CA ASP A 128 -14.01 -12.17 6.89
C ASP A 128 -12.96 -11.95 7.99
N LYS A 129 -11.92 -12.81 8.05
CA LYS A 129 -10.86 -12.78 9.07
C LYS A 129 -9.49 -12.39 8.53
N PHE A 130 -9.36 -12.26 7.20
CA PHE A 130 -8.07 -11.94 6.62
C PHE A 130 -7.70 -10.48 6.90
N PHE A 131 -8.60 -9.55 6.58
CA PHE A 131 -8.38 -8.13 6.81
C PHE A 131 -8.87 -7.68 8.20
N ASN A 132 -8.09 -6.82 8.83
CA ASN A 132 -8.43 -6.14 10.08
C ASN A 132 -9.23 -4.86 9.84
N SER A 133 -8.92 -4.15 8.75
CA SER A 133 -9.49 -2.84 8.41
C SER A 133 -9.74 -2.72 6.92
N SER A 134 -10.47 -1.68 6.53
CA SER A 134 -10.76 -1.41 5.12
C SER A 134 -10.70 0.07 4.78
N ALA A 135 -10.28 0.38 3.56
CA ALA A 135 -10.32 1.69 2.94
C ALA A 135 -11.15 1.58 1.64
N THR A 136 -12.42 2.03 1.69
CA THR A 136 -13.40 1.85 0.59
C THR A 136 -14.44 2.96 0.55
N TYR A 137 -15.30 2.94 -0.49
CA TYR A 137 -16.45 3.85 -0.63
C TYR A 137 -17.60 3.58 0.34
N ARG A 138 -17.55 2.51 1.16
CA ARG A 138 -18.59 2.27 2.16
C ARG A 138 -18.34 3.16 3.39
N ILE A 139 -19.39 3.82 3.86
CA ILE A 139 -19.34 4.75 5.01
C ILE A 139 -18.92 4.08 6.33
N ASP A 140 -19.05 2.76 6.43
CA ASP A 140 -18.66 1.95 7.58
C ASP A 140 -17.25 1.35 7.45
N SER A 141 -16.47 1.77 6.46
CA SER A 141 -15.06 1.40 6.35
C SER A 141 -14.18 2.13 7.38
N SER A 142 -13.03 1.56 7.69
CA SER A 142 -12.07 2.16 8.64
C SER A 142 -11.51 3.48 8.12
N VAL A 143 -11.33 3.57 6.81
CA VAL A 143 -10.96 4.78 6.09
C VAL A 143 -11.98 4.98 4.97
N PHE A 144 -12.90 5.93 5.17
CA PHE A 144 -13.88 6.27 4.14
C PHE A 144 -13.18 6.94 2.97
N MET A 145 -13.33 6.34 1.79
CA MET A 145 -12.81 6.84 0.53
C MET A 145 -13.96 6.89 -0.46
N PRO A 146 -14.64 8.03 -0.61
CA PRO A 146 -15.75 8.12 -1.54
C PRO A 146 -15.27 7.83 -2.96
N TYR A 147 -16.13 7.15 -3.72
CA TYR A 147 -16.03 7.10 -5.18
C TYR A 147 -16.36 8.48 -5.76
N ASP A 148 -16.37 8.62 -7.10
CA ASP A 148 -16.84 9.83 -7.76
C ASP A 148 -18.16 10.31 -7.16
N ALA A 149 -18.17 11.56 -6.71
CA ALA A 149 -19.33 12.18 -6.11
C ALA A 149 -19.83 13.28 -7.03
N LEU A 150 -21.08 13.16 -7.48
CA LEU A 150 -21.76 14.25 -8.16
C LEU A 150 -22.00 15.37 -7.15
N THR A 151 -21.36 16.51 -7.37
CA THR A 151 -21.57 17.71 -6.55
C THR A 151 -22.40 18.72 -7.32
N ARG A 152 -23.06 19.63 -6.57
CA ARG A 152 -23.81 20.71 -7.20
C ARG A 152 -22.83 21.65 -7.91
N ILE A 153 -23.09 21.92 -9.20
CA ILE A 153 -22.34 22.93 -9.96
C ILE A 153 -22.54 24.29 -9.30
N THR A 154 -21.44 24.99 -9.05
CA THR A 154 -21.39 26.35 -8.51
C THR A 154 -20.77 27.29 -9.54
N PRO A 155 -20.92 28.62 -9.40
CA PRO A 155 -20.23 29.58 -10.28
C PRO A 155 -18.69 29.45 -10.28
N THR A 156 -18.12 28.79 -9.26
CA THR A 156 -16.68 28.55 -9.12
C THR A 156 -16.25 27.16 -9.58
N THR A 157 -17.17 26.29 -10.01
CA THR A 157 -16.83 24.96 -10.50
C THR A 157 -16.03 25.08 -11.81
N PRO A 158 -14.80 24.55 -11.89
CA PRO A 158 -14.02 24.60 -13.12
C PRO A 158 -14.72 23.87 -14.27
N LYS A 159 -14.56 24.35 -15.50
CA LYS A 159 -15.33 23.89 -16.66
C LYS A 159 -15.09 22.40 -16.96
N GLU A 160 -13.87 21.93 -16.70
CA GLU A 160 -13.44 20.53 -16.82
C GLU A 160 -14.16 19.57 -15.86
N TYR A 161 -14.81 20.07 -14.80
CA TYR A 161 -15.65 19.28 -13.88
C TYR A 161 -17.15 19.43 -14.17
N ILE A 162 -17.52 20.13 -15.24
CA ILE A 162 -18.92 20.34 -15.65
C ILE A 162 -19.19 19.51 -16.89
N TRP A 163 -19.88 18.39 -16.71
CA TRP A 163 -20.34 17.56 -17.82
C TRP A 163 -21.53 18.25 -18.50
N ASP A 164 -21.44 18.43 -19.81
CA ASP A 164 -22.58 18.83 -20.63
C ASP A 164 -23.53 17.64 -20.86
N GLN A 165 -24.72 17.94 -21.40
CA GLN A 165 -25.74 16.90 -21.61
C GLN A 165 -25.27 15.80 -22.57
N LYS A 166 -24.40 16.13 -23.54
CA LYS A 166 -23.87 15.14 -24.48
C LYS A 166 -22.91 14.18 -23.78
N GLU A 167 -22.04 14.71 -22.91
CA GLU A 167 -21.14 13.92 -22.07
C GLU A 167 -21.94 13.01 -21.13
N VAL A 168 -22.96 13.54 -20.46
CA VAL A 168 -23.86 12.74 -19.60
C VAL A 168 -24.52 11.62 -20.41
N ASN A 169 -25.06 11.92 -21.58
CA ASN A 169 -25.78 10.94 -22.40
C ASN A 169 -24.84 9.87 -22.96
N PHE A 170 -23.62 10.25 -23.35
CA PHE A 170 -22.58 9.33 -23.79
C PHE A 170 -22.19 8.33 -22.69
N GLU A 171 -21.89 8.82 -21.48
CA GLU A 171 -21.42 7.96 -20.38
C GLU A 171 -22.53 7.09 -19.78
N THR A 172 -23.75 7.62 -19.68
CA THR A 172 -24.87 6.90 -19.04
C THR A 172 -25.69 6.06 -20.03
N GLY A 173 -25.49 6.22 -21.33
CA GLY A 173 -26.31 5.61 -22.38
C GLY A 173 -27.75 6.15 -22.42
N LEU A 174 -28.02 7.29 -21.76
CA LEU A 174 -29.30 7.97 -21.84
C LEU A 174 -29.50 8.56 -23.24
N LYS A 175 -30.69 8.39 -23.81
CA LYS A 175 -31.06 9.05 -25.06
C LYS A 175 -31.56 10.47 -24.76
N ASP A 176 -31.27 11.41 -25.65
CA ASP A 176 -31.84 12.76 -25.60
C ASP A 176 -33.36 12.67 -25.46
N GLN A 177 -33.90 13.24 -24.37
CA GLN A 177 -35.34 13.40 -24.16
C GLN A 177 -35.86 14.65 -24.86
#